data_AF-A0A366MAA9-F1
#
_entry.id   AF-A0A366MAA9-F1
#
_cell.length_a   1.000
_cell.length_b   1.000
_cell.length_c   1.000
_cell.angle_alpha   90.00
_cell.angle_beta   90.00
_cell.angle_gamma   90.00
#
_symmetry.space_group_name_H-M   'P 1'
#
loop_
_entity.id
_entity.type
_entity.pdbx_description
1 polymer ?
#
loop_
_entity_poly.entity_id
_entity_poly.type
_entity_poly.pdbx_seq_one_letter_code
_entity_poly.pdbx_strand_id
1 'polypeptide(L)'
;MGLFISFIFIIFCLSLSNISASNISINNTSSGDIHGALSIANSNDNIILQSGSYSGSNNINLQIIKNITIRGKGSSNQAIINGGGVSQLFSTAGNNLNIHLLMLLLLMLLMGS
;
A
#
# COMPACT_ATOMS: atom_id res chain seq x y z
N MET A 1 -35.07 -25.99 -22.53
CA MET A 1 -34.37 -24.75 -22.95
C MET A 1 -34.30 -23.69 -21.83
N GLY A 2 -35.40 -23.41 -21.10
CA GLY A 2 -35.40 -22.38 -20.04
C GLY A 2 -34.40 -22.61 -18.88
N LEU A 3 -34.22 -23.85 -18.42
CA LEU A 3 -33.30 -24.16 -17.32
C LEU A 3 -31.83 -23.92 -17.69
N PHE A 4 -31.47 -24.15 -18.95
CA PHE A 4 -30.10 -23.97 -19.47
C PHE A 4 -29.74 -22.48 -19.61
N ILE A 5 -30.71 -21.68 -20.07
CA ILE A 5 -30.58 -20.22 -20.17
C ILE A 5 -30.43 -19.58 -18.79
N SER A 6 -31.18 -20.06 -17.79
CA SER A 6 -31.05 -19.60 -16.41
C SER A 6 -29.66 -19.86 -15.82
N PHE A 7 -29.06 -21.04 -16.09
CA PHE A 7 -27.71 -21.37 -15.64
C PHE A 7 -26.64 -20.48 -16.26
N ILE A 8 -26.74 -20.20 -17.56
CA ILE A 8 -25.82 -19.30 -18.28
C ILE A 8 -25.90 -17.88 -17.73
N PHE A 9 -27.11 -17.41 -17.42
CA PHE A 9 -27.33 -16.08 -16.84
C PHE A 9 -26.71 -15.94 -15.45
N ILE A 10 -26.78 -16.98 -14.61
CA ILE A 10 -26.16 -17.01 -13.28
C ILE A 10 -24.62 -16.97 -13.40
N ILE A 11 -24.03 -17.78 -14.28
CA ILE A 11 -22.58 -17.79 -14.50
C ILE A 11 -22.09 -16.43 -15.03
N PHE A 12 -22.84 -15.82 -15.93
CA PHE A 12 -22.53 -14.49 -16.45
C PHE A 12 -22.53 -13.45 -15.31
N CYS A 13 -23.56 -13.41 -14.47
CA CYS A 13 -23.62 -12.48 -13.33
C CYS A 13 -22.44 -12.64 -12.34
N LEU A 14 -21.96 -13.86 -12.10
CA LEU A 14 -20.81 -14.10 -11.21
C LEU A 14 -19.48 -13.59 -11.80
N SER A 15 -19.39 -13.49 -13.12
CA SER A 15 -18.19 -12.98 -13.81
C SER A 15 -18.03 -11.45 -13.74
N LEU A 16 -19.05 -10.70 -13.30
CA LEU A 16 -19.02 -9.23 -13.17
C LEU A 16 -18.33 -8.73 -11.88
N SER A 17 -17.50 -9.55 -11.24
CA SER A 17 -16.76 -9.14 -10.04
C SER A 17 -15.68 -8.10 -10.41
N ASN A 18 -15.99 -6.82 -10.29
CA ASN A 18 -15.01 -5.73 -10.42
C ASN A 18 -14.07 -5.75 -9.21
N ILE A 19 -12.80 -6.14 -9.41
CA ILE A 19 -11.74 -5.91 -8.40
C ILE A 19 -11.20 -4.50 -8.65
N SER A 20 -11.77 -3.52 -7.95
CA SER A 20 -11.24 -2.15 -7.94
C SER A 20 -10.29 -1.98 -6.76
N ALA A 21 -9.08 -1.49 -7.03
CA ALA A 21 -8.15 -1.06 -5.98
C ALA A 21 -8.74 0.12 -5.21
N SER A 22 -8.84 0.01 -3.89
CA SER A 22 -9.27 1.10 -3.02
C SER A 22 -8.12 2.08 -2.76
N ASN A 23 -8.46 3.34 -2.48
CA ASN A 23 -7.50 4.39 -2.13
C ASN A 23 -7.57 4.70 -0.63
N ILE A 24 -6.50 4.37 0.09
CA ILE A 24 -6.33 4.69 1.51
C ILE A 24 -5.42 5.91 1.62
N SER A 25 -6.00 7.06 1.93
CA SER A 25 -5.25 8.32 2.05
C SER A 25 -4.88 8.59 3.50
N ILE A 26 -3.59 8.76 3.79
CA ILE A 26 -3.07 9.14 5.11
C ILE A 26 -2.22 10.40 5.04
N ASN A 27 -2.11 11.12 6.15
CA ASN A 27 -1.14 12.20 6.35
C ASN A 27 -0.11 11.79 7.41
N ASN A 28 0.94 12.58 7.60
CA ASN A 28 2.02 12.29 8.55
C ASN A 28 1.67 12.57 10.03
N THR A 29 0.39 12.73 10.33
CA THR A 29 -0.15 12.87 11.69
C THR A 29 -1.27 11.85 11.94
N SER A 30 -1.44 10.87 11.06
CA SER A 30 -2.52 9.91 11.11
C SER A 30 -2.23 8.86 12.19
N SER A 31 -3.24 8.39 12.91
CA SER A 31 -3.03 7.35 13.91
C SER A 31 -2.50 6.07 13.26
N GLY A 32 -1.35 5.58 13.72
CA GLY A 32 -0.68 4.38 13.20
C GLY A 32 0.08 4.55 11.88
N ASP A 33 0.01 5.73 11.25
CA ASP A 33 0.60 6.09 9.95
C ASP A 33 0.72 4.93 8.93
N ILE A 34 1.89 4.69 8.32
CA ILE A 34 2.01 3.72 7.22
C ILE A 34 1.71 2.29 7.71
N HIS A 35 2.10 1.93 8.92
CA HIS A 35 1.73 0.65 9.54
C HIS A 35 0.21 0.45 9.61
N GLY A 36 -0.51 1.48 10.06
CA GLY A 36 -1.96 1.48 10.14
C GLY A 36 -2.60 1.30 8.77
N ALA A 37 -2.11 2.03 7.77
CA ALA A 37 -2.59 1.91 6.39
C ALA A 37 -2.35 0.50 5.82
N LEU A 38 -1.17 -0.09 6.05
CA LEU A 38 -0.85 -1.46 5.62
C LEU A 38 -1.75 -2.51 6.29
N SER A 39 -2.12 -2.29 7.56
CA SER A 39 -2.99 -3.21 8.31
C SER A 39 -4.42 -3.26 7.76
N ILE A 40 -4.97 -2.13 7.30
CA ILE A 40 -6.35 -2.06 6.80
C ILE A 40 -6.45 -2.26 5.28
N ALA A 41 -5.35 -2.12 4.55
CA ALA A 41 -5.32 -2.30 3.11
C ALA A 41 -5.60 -3.74 2.70
N ASN A 42 -6.38 -3.91 1.64
CA ASN A 42 -6.56 -5.18 0.95
C ASN A 42 -5.49 -5.36 -0.13
N SER A 43 -5.41 -6.56 -0.69
CA SER A 43 -4.48 -6.82 -1.80
C SER A 43 -4.85 -5.96 -3.01
N ASN A 44 -3.83 -5.36 -3.62
CA ASN A 44 -3.87 -4.44 -4.76
C ASN A 44 -4.39 -3.03 -4.43
N ASP A 45 -4.64 -2.68 -3.17
CA ASP A 45 -5.01 -1.33 -2.78
C ASP A 45 -3.87 -0.32 -2.99
N ASN A 46 -4.23 0.97 -3.00
CA ASN A 46 -3.30 2.09 -3.06
C ASN A 46 -3.28 2.83 -1.72
N ILE A 47 -2.11 2.91 -1.09
CA ILE A 47 -1.86 3.81 0.03
C ILE A 47 -1.32 5.13 -0.54
N ILE A 48 -2.08 6.21 -0.35
CA ILE A 48 -1.73 7.56 -0.80
C ILE A 48 -1.23 8.37 0.40
N LEU A 49 0.06 8.70 0.37
CA LEU A 49 0.70 9.58 1.35
C LEU A 49 0.49 11.04 0.96
N GLN A 50 -0.18 11.83 1.81
CA GLN A 50 -0.12 13.29 1.67
C GLN A 50 1.31 13.79 1.85
N SER A 51 1.59 14.99 1.35
CA SER A 51 2.88 15.66 1.50
C SER A 51 3.23 15.80 2.99
N GLY A 52 4.49 15.50 3.34
CA GLY A 52 4.95 15.49 4.73
C GLY A 52 6.08 14.50 4.96
N SER A 53 6.60 14.50 6.19
CA SER A 53 7.65 13.58 6.65
C SER A 53 7.06 12.55 7.61
N TYR A 54 7.04 11.29 7.18
CA TYR A 54 6.59 10.11 7.92
C TYR A 54 7.78 9.54 8.66
N SER A 55 7.80 9.69 9.98
CA SER A 55 8.91 9.30 10.85
C SER A 55 8.41 8.62 12.12
N GLY A 56 9.30 7.99 12.87
CA GLY A 56 8.94 7.25 14.09
C GLY A 56 8.50 5.81 13.83
N SER A 57 8.16 5.10 14.92
CA SER A 57 7.98 3.64 14.93
C SER A 57 6.88 3.14 13.97
N ASN A 58 5.87 3.95 13.70
CA ASN A 58 4.75 3.61 12.82
C ASN A 58 5.11 3.69 11.33
N ASN A 59 6.28 4.22 10.99
CA ASN A 59 6.72 4.52 9.63
C ASN A 59 8.00 3.77 9.22
N ILE A 60 8.50 2.91 10.10
CA ILE A 60 9.71 2.09 9.90
C ILE A 60 9.38 0.60 10.08
N ASN A 61 10.29 -0.28 9.67
CA ASN A 61 10.13 -1.74 9.75
C ASN A 61 8.80 -2.22 9.14
N LEU A 62 8.44 -1.65 7.98
CA LEU A 62 7.14 -1.83 7.35
C LEU A 62 7.09 -3.20 6.66
N GLN A 63 6.31 -4.13 7.21
CA GLN A 63 6.14 -5.45 6.62
C GLN A 63 5.03 -5.45 5.56
N ILE A 64 5.40 -5.80 4.32
CA ILE A 64 4.48 -5.90 3.18
C ILE A 64 4.23 -7.37 2.87
N ILE A 65 2.98 -7.80 3.05
CA ILE A 65 2.56 -9.21 2.89
C ILE A 65 1.52 -9.43 1.78
N LYS A 66 1.22 -8.38 1.00
CA LYS A 66 0.21 -8.37 -0.05
C LYS A 66 0.64 -7.43 -1.17
N ASN A 67 0.07 -7.61 -2.36
CA ASN A 67 0.29 -6.67 -3.46
C ASN A 67 -0.22 -5.30 -3.03
N ILE A 68 0.57 -4.25 -3.23
CA ILE A 68 0.20 -2.91 -2.77
C ILE A 68 0.96 -1.85 -3.53
N THR A 69 0.31 -0.71 -3.73
CA THR A 69 0.96 0.51 -4.20
C THR A 69 1.04 1.50 -3.06
N ILE A 70 2.24 1.97 -2.72
CA ILE A 70 2.44 3.10 -1.80
C ILE A 70 2.93 4.28 -2.64
N ARG A 71 2.18 5.37 -2.61
CA ARG A 71 2.47 6.53 -3.47
C ARG A 71 2.34 7.85 -2.75
N GLY A 72 3.21 8.79 -3.10
CA GLY A 72 3.03 10.20 -2.75
C GLY A 72 1.85 10.81 -3.52
N LYS A 73 1.11 11.72 -2.88
CA LYS A 73 0.17 12.62 -3.55
C LYS A 73 0.93 13.84 -4.08
N GLY A 74 0.67 14.23 -5.33
CA GLY A 74 1.26 15.42 -5.93
C GLY A 74 2.49 15.11 -6.77
N SER A 75 3.56 15.90 -6.68
CA SER A 75 4.81 15.67 -7.41
C SER A 75 5.74 14.72 -6.65
N SER A 76 6.81 14.25 -7.31
CA SER A 76 7.88 13.50 -6.63
C SER A 76 8.45 14.26 -5.42
N ASN A 77 8.89 13.51 -4.41
CA ASN A 77 9.60 13.99 -3.21
C ASN A 77 8.79 14.82 -2.20
N GLN A 78 7.46 14.93 -2.36
CA GLN A 78 6.64 15.64 -1.36
C GLN A 78 6.28 14.78 -0.15
N ALA A 79 6.22 13.46 -0.30
CA ALA A 79 6.07 12.51 0.80
C ALA A 79 7.42 11.84 1.07
N ILE A 80 7.94 12.06 2.28
CA ILE A 80 9.24 11.57 2.73
C ILE A 80 9.01 10.48 3.76
N ILE A 81 9.54 9.28 3.53
CA ILE A 81 9.60 8.23 4.55
C ILE A 81 10.98 8.30 5.19
N ASN A 82 11.03 8.73 6.44
CA ASN A 82 12.26 8.89 7.20
C ASN A 82 12.50 7.65 8.06
N GLY A 83 13.48 6.85 7.66
CA GLY A 83 13.85 5.61 8.32
C GLY A 83 14.59 5.76 9.63
N GLY A 84 15.01 6.97 10.02
CA GLY A 84 15.67 7.19 11.32
C GLY A 84 16.91 6.31 11.54
N GLY A 85 17.57 5.87 10.47
CA GLY A 85 18.76 5.02 10.53
C GLY A 85 18.51 3.52 10.66
N VAL A 86 17.28 3.03 10.46
CA VAL A 86 17.06 1.59 10.29
C VAL A 86 17.82 1.06 9.07
N SER A 87 18.35 -0.16 9.18
CA SER A 87 19.00 -0.86 8.08
C SER A 87 18.02 -1.29 6.99
N GLN A 88 16.73 -1.41 7.34
CA GLN A 88 15.68 -1.86 6.44
C GLN A 88 14.37 -1.11 6.71
N LEU A 89 13.88 -0.35 5.74
CA LEU A 89 12.59 0.33 5.81
C LEU A 89 11.40 -0.59 5.53
N PHE A 90 11.55 -1.49 4.56
CA PHE A 90 10.51 -2.42 4.12
C PHE A 90 11.02 -3.86 4.19
N SER A 91 10.23 -4.73 4.81
CA SER A 91 10.41 -6.18 4.73
C SER A 91 9.24 -6.79 3.99
N THR A 92 9.46 -7.93 3.34
CA THR A 92 8.41 -8.65 2.63
C THR A 92 8.22 -10.03 3.26
N ALA A 93 6.98 -10.48 3.34
CA ALA A 93 6.67 -11.86 3.73
C ALA A 93 5.51 -12.37 2.88
N GLY A 94 5.80 -13.34 2.01
CA GLY A 94 4.83 -13.91 1.08
C GLY A 94 5.46 -14.27 -0.26
N ASN A 95 4.73 -15.05 -1.05
CA ASN A 95 5.15 -15.44 -2.40
C ASN A 95 4.48 -14.53 -3.44
N ASN A 96 5.21 -14.19 -4.52
CA ASN A 96 4.67 -13.50 -5.69
C ASN A 96 4.09 -12.08 -5.42
N LEU A 97 4.74 -11.32 -4.53
CA LEU A 97 4.32 -9.97 -4.18
C LEU A 97 4.66 -8.95 -5.28
N ASN A 98 3.68 -8.15 -5.68
CA ASN A 98 3.85 -6.98 -6.55
C ASN A 98 3.72 -5.71 -5.72
N ILE A 99 4.85 -5.03 -5.49
CA ILE A 99 4.93 -3.84 -4.65
C ILE A 99 5.39 -2.66 -5.50
N HIS A 100 4.60 -1.59 -5.51
CA HIS A 100 4.93 -0.35 -6.22
C HIS A 100 5.16 0.79 -5.23
N LEU A 101 6.33 1.42 -5.32
CA LEU A 101 6.71 2.61 -4.57
C LEU A 101 6.85 3.77 -5.57
N LEU A 102 5.97 4.77 -5.49
CA LEU A 102 5.86 5.80 -6.52
C LEU A 102 5.88 7.20 -5.90
N MET A 103 6.71 8.10 -6.45
CA MET A 103 6.64 9.53 -6.12
C MET A 103 6.93 9.82 -4.64
N LEU A 104 7.87 9.07 -4.06
CA LEU A 104 8.30 9.15 -2.67
C LEU A 104 9.79 9.48 -2.59
N LEU A 105 10.22 10.09 -1.48
CA LEU A 105 11.62 10.16 -1.08
C LEU A 105 11.86 9.23 0.12
N LEU A 106 12.89 8.39 0.02
CA LEU A 106 13.33 7.52 1.11
C LEU A 106 14.58 8.11 1.74
N LEU A 107 14.52 8.44 3.03
CA LEU A 107 15.66 8.95 3.77
C LEU A 107 16.15 7.88 4.75
N MET A 108 17.28 7.23 4.42
CA MET A 108 17.98 6.31 5.30
C MET A 108 19.33 6.94 5.68
N LEU A 109 19.38 7.64 6.81
CA LEU A 109 20.65 8.15 7.34
C LEU A 109 21.46 6.97 7.87
N LEU A 110 22.59 6.66 7.22
CA LEU A 110 23.58 5.73 7.76
C LEU A 110 24.16 6.35 9.03
N MET A 111 23.75 5.85 10.20
CA MET A 111 24.52 6.10 11.42
C MET A 111 25.80 5.28 11.28
N GLY A 112 26.91 5.96 10.95
CA GLY A 112 28.24 5.39 11.02
C GLY A 112 28.47 4.89 12.45
N SER A 113 28.71 3.59 12.57
CA SER A 113 29.31 2.99 13.77
C SER A 113 30.81 2.90 13.57
#